data_AF-A0A8C7DE57-F1
#
_entry.id   AF-A0A8C7DE57-F1
#
_cell.length_a   1.000
_cell.length_b   1.000
_cell.length_c   1.000
_cell.angle_alpha   90.00
_cell.angle_beta   90.00
_cell.angle_gamma   90.00
#
_symmetry.space_group_name_H-M   'P 1'
#
loop_
_entity.id
_entity.type
_entity.pdbx_description
1 polymer ?
#
loop_
_entity_poly.entity_id
_entity_poly.type
_entity_poly.pdbx_seq_one_letter_code
_entity_poly.pdbx_strand_id
1 'polypeptide(L)'
;MTFITIFIWTLAFYIQESRGQITVTQTPAVKTVLPGETVSLNCKTGSNVYPDCNRSGKPCLAWYQQKPGETPKQLVYHGSTLFSGTPSRFSGSGSRSDFTLTISGVQAEDAGDYYCQSIHVINSKDVSTQ
;
A
#
# COMPACT_ATOMS: atom_id res chain seq x y z
N MET A 1 -59.74 30.79 -12.88
CA MET A 1 -58.90 29.67 -12.39
C MET A 1 -57.74 29.51 -13.37
N THR A 2 -56.57 29.99 -12.99
CA THR A 2 -55.35 29.86 -13.77
C THR A 2 -54.49 28.81 -13.07
N PHE A 3 -54.31 27.65 -13.71
CA PHE A 3 -53.38 26.64 -13.25
C PHE A 3 -52.02 26.94 -13.87
N ILE A 4 -51.04 27.30 -13.03
CA ILE A 4 -49.64 27.39 -13.42
C ILE A 4 -48.98 26.09 -12.99
N THR A 5 -48.72 25.20 -13.94
CA THR A 5 -47.92 23.98 -13.74
C THR A 5 -46.47 24.29 -14.11
N ILE A 6 -45.59 24.31 -13.11
CA ILE A 6 -44.14 24.42 -13.31
C ILE A 6 -43.55 23.01 -13.30
N PHE A 7 -43.22 22.47 -14.48
CA PHE A 7 -42.42 21.25 -14.59
C PHE A 7 -40.93 21.63 -14.57
N ILE A 8 -40.30 21.56 -13.39
CA ILE A 8 -38.83 21.61 -13.28
C ILE A 8 -38.30 20.22 -13.65
N TRP A 9 -38.22 19.92 -14.95
CA TRP A 9 -37.79 18.61 -15.44
C TRP A 9 -36.32 18.51 -15.84
N THR A 10 -35.51 19.55 -15.66
CA THR A 10 -34.10 19.50 -16.08
C THR A 10 -33.21 20.27 -15.12
N LEU A 11 -32.77 19.61 -14.05
CA LEU A 11 -31.38 19.63 -13.59
C LEU A 11 -31.21 18.67 -12.40
N ALA A 12 -31.32 17.37 -12.67
CA ALA A 12 -30.62 16.41 -11.83
C ALA A 12 -29.12 16.56 -12.18
N PHE A 13 -28.43 17.47 -11.51
CA PHE A 13 -26.96 17.46 -11.52
C PHE A 13 -26.51 16.21 -10.76
N TYR A 14 -26.41 15.09 -11.47
CA TYR A 14 -25.55 13.99 -11.03
C TYR A 14 -24.11 14.46 -11.18
N ILE A 15 -23.59 15.13 -10.15
CA ILE A 15 -22.14 15.25 -10.00
C ILE A 15 -21.69 13.87 -9.53
N GLN A 16 -21.39 12.98 -10.48
CA GLN A 16 -20.61 11.79 -10.19
C GLN A 16 -19.18 12.26 -9.91
N GLU A 17 -18.93 12.70 -8.67
CA GLU A 17 -17.57 12.86 -8.17
C GLU A 17 -16.99 11.45 -8.08
N SER A 18 -16.42 10.96 -9.18
CA SER A 18 -15.62 9.73 -9.18
C SER A 18 -14.34 10.03 -8.42
N ARG A 19 -14.38 9.86 -7.09
CA ARG A 19 -13.15 9.76 -6.29
C ARG A 19 -12.52 8.44 -6.66
N GLY A 20 -11.55 8.46 -7.57
CA GLY A 20 -10.74 7.29 -7.89
C GLY A 20 -10.10 6.76 -6.61
N GLN A 21 -10.68 5.72 -6.02
CA GLN A 21 -10.19 5.12 -4.80
C GLN A 21 -8.97 4.25 -5.14
N ILE A 22 -7.82 4.58 -4.56
CA ILE A 22 -6.66 3.69 -4.63
C ILE A 22 -6.92 2.53 -3.68
N THR A 23 -6.81 1.32 -4.22
CA THR A 23 -6.91 0.08 -3.44
C THR A 23 -5.52 -0.48 -3.17
N VAL A 24 -5.29 -0.99 -1.97
CA VAL A 24 -4.13 -1.81 -1.61
C VAL A 24 -4.62 -3.22 -1.33
N THR A 25 -3.94 -4.23 -1.87
CA THR A 25 -4.27 -5.64 -1.67
C THR A 25 -3.02 -6.40 -1.29
N GLN A 26 -3.03 -7.01 -0.11
CA GLN A 26 -1.92 -7.81 0.38
C GLN A 26 -2.24 -9.31 0.30
N THR A 27 -1.28 -10.11 -0.16
CA THR A 27 -1.43 -11.56 -0.22
C THR A 27 -0.16 -12.29 0.24
N PRO A 28 -0.29 -13.44 0.90
CA PRO A 28 -1.52 -14.00 1.46
C PRO A 28 -2.02 -13.19 2.67
N ALA A 29 -3.32 -13.31 3.00
CA ALA A 29 -3.89 -12.64 4.17
C ALA A 29 -3.34 -13.20 5.50
N VAL A 30 -3.10 -14.51 5.55
CA VAL A 30 -2.47 -15.22 6.68
C VAL A 30 -1.59 -16.31 6.10
N LYS A 31 -0.41 -16.52 6.68
CA LYS A 31 0.46 -17.64 6.33
C LYS A 31 1.22 -18.14 7.56
N THR A 32 1.14 -19.45 7.77
CA THR A 32 1.98 -20.15 8.75
C THR A 32 3.24 -20.63 8.05
N VAL A 33 4.40 -20.41 8.66
CA VAL A 33 5.72 -20.70 8.09
C VAL A 33 6.59 -21.34 9.17
N LEU A 34 7.36 -22.36 8.82
CA LEU A 34 8.29 -22.98 9.77
C LEU A 34 9.59 -22.17 9.87
N PRO A 35 10.27 -22.19 11.04
CA PRO A 35 11.57 -21.56 11.17
C PRO A 35 12.56 -22.08 10.12
N GLY A 36 13.32 -21.18 9.50
CA GLY A 36 14.27 -21.49 8.43
C GLY A 36 13.68 -21.46 7.02
N GLU A 37 12.36 -21.46 6.85
CA GLU A 37 11.74 -21.34 5.53
C GLU A 37 11.80 -19.92 4.97
N THR A 38 11.53 -19.77 3.67
CA THR A 38 11.38 -18.47 3.02
C THR A 38 9.89 -18.14 2.84
N VAL A 39 9.51 -16.92 3.15
CA VAL A 39 8.16 -16.39 2.88
C VAL A 39 8.22 -15.13 2.05
N SER A 40 7.26 -15.00 1.13
CA SER A 40 7.02 -13.79 0.36
C SER A 40 5.61 -13.27 0.61
N LEU A 41 5.50 -11.98 0.85
CA LEU A 41 4.27 -11.21 1.01
C LEU A 41 4.17 -10.25 -0.17
N ASN A 42 3.03 -10.20 -0.83
CA ASN A 42 2.78 -9.33 -1.95
C ASN A 42 1.93 -8.13 -1.54
N CYS A 43 2.18 -6.99 -2.17
CA CYS A 43 1.41 -5.76 -2.07
C CYS A 43 1.11 -5.26 -3.47
N LYS A 44 -0.17 -5.32 -3.84
CA LYS A 44 -0.66 -4.83 -5.12
C LYS A 44 -1.50 -3.58 -4.91
N THR A 45 -1.18 -2.53 -5.64
CA THR A 45 -1.89 -1.25 -5.61
C THR A 45 -2.75 -1.07 -6.87
N GLY A 46 -3.87 -0.36 -6.75
CA GLY A 46 -4.78 -0.10 -7.87
C GLY A 46 -4.21 0.85 -8.93
N SER A 47 -3.15 1.59 -8.59
CA SER A 47 -2.47 2.55 -9.46
C SER A 47 -0.96 2.53 -9.19
N ASN A 48 -0.15 3.01 -10.13
CA ASN A 48 1.30 3.08 -9.92
C ASN A 48 1.66 3.93 -8.70
N VAL A 49 2.58 3.42 -7.87
CA VAL A 49 3.23 4.15 -6.79
C VAL A 49 4.09 5.26 -7.37
N TYR A 50 4.16 6.40 -6.68
CA TYR A 50 4.97 7.54 -7.08
C TYR A 50 6.44 7.12 -7.19
N PRO A 51 7.08 7.24 -8.37
CA PRO A 51 8.34 6.57 -8.67
C PRO A 51 9.60 7.27 -8.13
N ASP A 52 9.46 8.44 -7.49
CA ASP A 52 10.61 9.26 -7.06
C ASP A 52 10.49 9.77 -5.62
N CYS A 53 10.57 8.85 -4.66
CA CYS A 53 10.56 9.19 -3.24
C CYS A 53 11.78 10.01 -2.88
N ASN A 54 11.58 11.23 -2.37
CA ASN A 54 12.67 12.09 -1.91
C ASN A 54 13.80 12.26 -2.94
N ARG A 55 13.48 12.30 -4.24
CA ARG A 55 14.45 12.41 -5.36
C ARG A 55 15.45 11.25 -5.45
N SER A 56 15.07 10.06 -4.97
CA SER A 56 15.96 8.88 -4.98
C SER A 56 15.87 8.04 -6.26
N GLY A 57 14.97 8.36 -7.18
CA GLY A 57 14.66 7.53 -8.36
C GLY A 57 14.05 6.17 -8.01
N LYS A 58 13.36 6.09 -6.86
CA LYS A 58 12.77 4.85 -6.34
C LYS A 58 11.32 5.05 -5.90
N PRO A 59 10.47 4.00 -5.97
CA PRO A 59 9.06 4.10 -5.64
C PRO A 59 8.83 4.43 -4.16
N CYS A 60 7.85 5.27 -3.88
CA CYS A 60 7.38 5.62 -2.53
C CYS A 60 6.57 4.48 -1.90
N LEU A 61 7.21 3.35 -1.66
CA LEU A 61 6.63 2.21 -0.96
C LEU A 61 7.49 1.83 0.24
N ALA A 62 6.83 1.55 1.36
CA ALA A 62 7.46 1.05 2.57
C ALA A 62 6.73 -0.20 3.09
N TRP A 63 7.49 -1.09 3.74
CA TRP A 63 6.99 -2.25 4.45
C TRP A 63 7.21 -2.07 5.95
N TYR A 64 6.22 -2.47 6.73
CA TYR A 64 6.21 -2.40 8.18
C TYR A 64 5.88 -3.75 8.78
N GLN A 65 6.43 -4.03 9.95
CA GLN A 65 6.02 -5.12 10.83
C GLN A 65 5.41 -4.53 12.10
N GLN A 66 4.29 -5.07 12.54
CA GLN A 66 3.68 -4.74 13.82
C GLN A 66 3.54 -6.00 14.67
N LYS A 67 4.08 -5.96 15.88
CA LYS A 67 3.88 -7.01 16.88
C LYS A 67 2.75 -6.62 17.83
N PRO A 68 2.06 -7.58 18.46
CA PRO A 68 1.02 -7.29 19.43
C PRO A 68 1.51 -6.35 20.53
N GLY A 69 0.86 -5.19 20.68
CA GLY A 69 1.21 -4.19 21.69
C GLY A 69 2.40 -3.28 21.34
N GLU A 70 3.01 -3.45 20.17
CA GLU A 70 4.11 -2.60 19.69
C GLU A 70 3.65 -1.65 18.57
N THR A 71 4.38 -0.55 18.40
CA THR A 71 4.20 0.36 17.26
C THR A 71 4.76 -0.26 15.98
N PRO A 72 4.17 0.00 14.80
CA PRO A 72 4.70 -0.48 13.53
C PRO A 72 6.17 -0.08 13.32
N LYS A 73 7.04 -1.06 13.08
CA LYS A 73 8.46 -0.87 12.77
C LYS A 73 8.66 -0.94 11.26
N GLN A 74 9.33 0.06 10.69
CA GLN A 74 9.69 0.06 9.28
C GLN A 74 10.80 -0.96 8.99
N LEU A 75 10.61 -1.79 7.96
CA LEU A 75 11.54 -2.83 7.53
C LEU A 75 12.24 -2.45 6.22
N VAL A 76 11.44 -2.01 5.25
CA VAL A 76 11.91 -1.63 3.90
C VAL A 76 11.26 -0.31 3.53
N TYR A 77 12.00 0.53 2.82
CA TYR A 77 11.52 1.77 2.25
C TYR A 77 12.05 1.95 0.82
N HIS A 78 11.48 2.90 0.09
CA HIS A 78 11.81 3.12 -1.32
C HIS A 78 11.66 1.84 -2.18
N GLY A 79 10.69 0.98 -1.83
CA GLY A 79 10.41 -0.31 -2.47
C GLY A 79 11.42 -1.43 -2.22
N SER A 80 12.70 -1.12 -1.98
CA SER A 80 13.77 -2.13 -1.90
C SER A 80 14.90 -1.83 -0.93
N THR A 81 14.93 -0.64 -0.31
CA THR A 81 16.01 -0.25 0.62
C THR A 81 15.67 -0.69 2.04
N LEU A 82 16.54 -1.47 2.68
CA LEU A 82 16.36 -1.90 4.07
C LEU A 82 16.51 -0.73 5.03
N PHE A 83 15.59 -0.65 6.01
CA PHE A 83 15.70 0.29 7.11
C PHE A 83 16.81 -0.15 8.08
N SER A 84 17.50 0.80 8.69
CA SER A 84 18.61 0.51 9.62
C SER A 84 18.16 -0.40 10.77
N GLY A 85 18.95 -1.43 11.08
CA GLY A 85 18.61 -2.43 12.09
C GLY A 85 17.59 -3.48 11.65
N THR A 86 17.21 -3.51 10.36
CA THR A 86 16.47 -4.63 9.77
C THR A 86 17.44 -5.74 9.39
N PRO A 87 17.22 -7.00 9.81
CA PRO A 87 18.09 -8.11 9.45
C PRO A 87 18.20 -8.29 7.93
N SER A 88 19.38 -8.66 7.43
CA SER A 88 19.65 -8.85 5.98
C SER A 88 18.84 -9.97 5.32
N ARG A 89 18.18 -10.82 6.13
CA ARG A 89 17.25 -11.85 5.65
C ARG A 89 15.95 -11.28 5.06
N PHE A 90 15.63 -10.02 5.37
CA PHE A 90 14.53 -9.28 4.75
C PHE A 90 15.00 -8.66 3.43
N SER A 91 14.11 -8.58 2.46
CA SER A 91 14.34 -7.88 1.19
C SER A 91 13.03 -7.39 0.59
N GLY A 92 13.05 -6.22 -0.02
CA GLY A 92 11.93 -5.71 -0.81
C GLY A 92 12.25 -5.69 -2.29
N SER A 93 11.24 -5.96 -3.12
CA SER A 93 11.33 -5.90 -4.57
C SER A 93 10.02 -5.42 -5.18
N GLY A 94 10.04 -5.19 -6.49
CA GLY A 94 8.87 -4.78 -7.27
C GLY A 94 8.96 -3.36 -7.80
N SER A 95 7.94 -2.98 -8.55
CA SER A 95 7.87 -1.69 -9.24
C SER A 95 6.45 -1.37 -9.65
N ARG A 96 6.20 -0.10 -9.99
CA ARG A 96 4.90 0.40 -10.45
C ARG A 96 3.81 0.14 -9.41
N SER A 97 3.05 -0.94 -9.56
CA SER A 97 1.92 -1.27 -8.71
C SER A 97 2.04 -2.61 -7.99
N ASP A 98 3.11 -3.37 -8.21
CA ASP A 98 3.29 -4.72 -7.67
C ASP A 98 4.62 -4.81 -6.92
N PHE A 99 4.54 -5.15 -5.62
CA PHE A 99 5.66 -5.14 -4.71
C PHE A 99 5.66 -6.37 -3.83
N THR A 100 6.85 -6.84 -3.47
CA THR A 100 7.01 -8.05 -2.67
C THR A 100 7.99 -7.80 -1.53
N LEU A 101 7.63 -8.22 -0.31
CA LEU A 101 8.54 -8.40 0.80
C LEU A 101 8.91 -9.88 0.88
N THR A 102 10.19 -10.21 0.90
CA THR A 102 10.67 -11.57 1.11
C THR A 102 11.50 -11.65 2.37
N ILE A 103 11.21 -12.64 3.20
CA ILE A 103 11.94 -12.98 4.42
C ILE A 103 12.50 -14.38 4.21
N SER A 104 13.81 -14.49 4.06
CA SER A 104 14.50 -15.78 4.01
C SER A 104 14.85 -16.24 5.42
N GLY A 105 14.88 -17.55 5.67
CA GLY A 105 15.29 -18.08 6.97
C GLY A 105 14.47 -17.52 8.13
N VAL A 106 13.14 -17.58 8.03
CA VAL A 106 12.19 -17.03 9.02
C VAL A 106 12.55 -17.48 10.44
N GLN A 107 12.46 -16.56 11.39
CA GLN A 107 12.76 -16.78 12.80
C GLN A 107 11.53 -16.56 13.67
N ALA A 108 11.57 -17.01 14.92
CA ALA A 108 10.43 -16.87 15.83
C ALA A 108 10.06 -15.41 16.08
N GLU A 109 11.05 -14.49 16.09
CA GLU A 109 10.77 -13.06 16.25
C GLU A 109 10.16 -12.40 15.01
N ASP A 110 10.04 -13.09 13.87
CA ASP A 110 9.42 -12.57 12.66
C ASP A 110 7.88 -12.69 12.71
N ALA A 111 7.32 -13.32 13.75
CA ALA A 111 5.88 -13.37 13.98
C ALA A 111 5.32 -11.95 14.23
N GLY A 112 4.29 -11.58 13.45
CA GLY A 112 3.61 -10.29 13.54
C GLY A 112 2.78 -10.01 12.30
N ASP A 113 2.08 -8.88 12.31
CA ASP A 113 1.35 -8.37 11.17
C ASP A 113 2.28 -7.55 10.26
N TYR A 114 2.04 -7.62 8.96
CA TYR A 114 2.85 -6.94 7.95
C TYR A 114 2.00 -6.05 7.07
N TYR A 115 2.47 -4.83 6.84
CA TYR A 115 1.75 -3.82 6.07
C TYR A 115 2.67 -3.14 5.07
N CYS A 116 2.19 -2.96 3.84
CA CYS A 116 2.77 -2.06 2.86
C CYS A 116 2.04 -0.73 2.90
N GLN A 117 2.79 0.36 2.80
CA GLN A 117 2.25 1.70 2.62
C GLN A 117 2.83 2.28 1.34
N SER A 118 2.00 2.95 0.55
CA SER A 118 2.38 3.62 -0.69
C SER A 118 1.96 5.08 -0.73
N ILE A 119 2.71 5.88 -1.49
CA ILE A 119 2.31 7.23 -1.92
C ILE A 119 2.05 7.21 -3.42
N HIS A 120 0.94 7.82 -3.82
CA HIS A 120 0.49 7.96 -5.19
C HIS A 120 0.24 9.43 -5.52
N VAL A 121 0.41 9.81 -6.78
CA VAL A 121 0.02 11.15 -7.26
C VAL A 121 -1.22 11.00 -8.13
N ILE A 122 -2.36 11.48 -7.63
CA ILE A 122 -3.64 11.47 -8.35
C ILE A 122 -4.12 12.90 -8.50
N ASN A 123 -4.45 13.32 -9.73
CA ASN A 123 -4.92 14.68 -10.01
C ASN A 123 -4.02 15.75 -9.39
N SER A 124 -2.70 15.53 -9.49
CA SER A 124 -1.65 16.40 -8.92
C SER A 124 -1.68 16.55 -7.39
N LYS A 125 -2.25 15.58 -6.67
CA LYS A 125 -2.25 15.50 -5.20
C LYS A 125 -1.59 14.21 -4.73
N ASP A 126 -0.81 14.32 -3.66
CA ASP A 126 -0.24 13.17 -2.96
C ASP A 126 -1.32 12.46 -2.15
N VAL A 127 -1.45 11.15 -2.34
CA VAL A 127 -2.38 10.27 -1.62
C VAL A 127 -1.60 9.12 -1.02
N SER A 128 -1.72 8.92 0.29
CA SER A 128 -1.12 7.79 0.99
C SER A 128 -2.15 6.69 1.22
N THR A 129 -1.75 5.44 1.03
CA THR A 129 -2.59 4.25 1.24
C THR A 129 -1.82 3.14 1.93
N GLN A 130 -2.51 2.34 2.75
CA GLN A 130 -2.01 1.18 3.49
C GLN A 130 -3.07 0.09 3.48
#